data_AF-A0A9E5UN94-F1
#
_entry.id   AF-A0A9E5UN94-F1
#
_cell.length_a   1.000
_cell.length_b   1.000
_cell.length_c   1.000
_cell.angle_alpha   90.00
_cell.angle_beta   90.00
_cell.angle_gamma   90.00
#
_symmetry.space_group_name_H-M   'P 1'
#
loop_
_entity.id
_entity.type
_entity.pdbx_description
1 polymer ?
#
loop_
_entity_poly.entity_id
_entity_poly.type
_entity_poly.pdbx_seq_one_letter_code
_entity_poly.pdbx_strand_id
1 'polypeptide(L)'
;MRRIYTFFIWLLGGLIGLFSFFNRKARLRYQGQKEVFSQLRQAQKQWQKPVIWFHAASLGEFEQGRPVWECILNKNSNFQLIITFFSPSGYEVRQHYTDFGARVFYLPLDMPSQARRFLDLVQPRAVFFYPL
;
A
#
# COMPACT_ATOMS: atom_id res chain seq x y z
N MET A 1 -5.86 10.92 23.01
CA MET A 1 -6.38 10.69 21.64
C MET A 1 -5.68 9.54 20.91
N ARG A 2 -4.33 9.55 20.77
CA ARG A 2 -3.58 8.50 20.05
C ARG A 2 -3.80 7.06 20.56
N ARG A 3 -3.81 6.82 21.87
CA ARG A 3 -4.00 5.46 22.44
C ARG A 3 -5.40 4.90 22.18
N ILE A 4 -6.44 5.72 22.31
CA ILE A 4 -7.83 5.34 22.04
C ILE A 4 -7.99 5.01 20.56
N TYR A 5 -7.50 5.88 19.67
CA TYR A 5 -7.50 5.64 18.23
C TYR A 5 -6.79 4.32 17.87
N THR A 6 -5.56 4.13 18.35
CA THR A 6 -4.79 2.90 18.10
C THR A 6 -5.50 1.66 18.65
N PHE A 7 -6.20 1.75 19.78
CA PHE A 7 -7.01 0.66 20.32
C PHE A 7 -8.17 0.30 19.38
N PHE A 8 -8.91 1.29 18.87
CA PHE A 8 -9.98 1.04 17.90
C PHE A 8 -9.46 0.46 16.58
N ILE A 9 -8.32 0.91 16.08
CA ILE A 9 -7.70 0.33 14.88
C ILE A 9 -7.26 -1.12 15.12
N TRP A 10 -6.68 -1.41 16.29
CA TRP A 10 -6.33 -2.77 16.66
C TRP A 10 -7.57 -3.66 16.75
N LEU A 11 -8.65 -3.18 17.40
CA LEU A 11 -9.93 -3.88 17.48
C LEU A 11 -10.53 -4.12 16.09
N LEU A 12 -10.53 -3.11 15.22
CA LEU A 12 -11.00 -3.22 13.84
C LEU A 12 -10.20 -4.26 13.05
N GLY A 13 -8.87 -4.29 13.20
CA GLY A 13 -8.01 -5.32 12.62
C GLY A 13 -8.38 -6.72 13.10
N GLY A 14 -8.64 -6.88 14.39
CA GLY A 14 -9.13 -8.13 14.98
C GLY A 14 -10.49 -8.55 14.42
N LEU A 15 -11.44 -7.62 14.32
CA LEU A 15 -12.77 -7.88 13.74
C LEU A 15 -12.65 -8.26 12.25
N ILE A 16 -11.84 -7.57 11.46
CA ILE A 16 -11.58 -7.93 10.06
C ILE A 16 -10.98 -9.35 9.98
N GLY A 17 -10.07 -9.70 10.90
CA GLY A 17 -9.54 -11.05 11.04
C GLY A 17 -10.63 -12.09 11.33
N LEU A 18 -11.59 -11.80 12.22
CA LEU A 18 -12.73 -12.68 12.51
C LEU A 18 -13.71 -12.77 11.32
N PHE A 19 -14.05 -11.66 10.69
CA PHE A 19 -14.95 -11.64 9.53
C PHE A 19 -14.31 -12.24 8.27
N SER A 20 -12.97 -12.41 8.24
CA SER A 20 -12.27 -13.07 7.14
C SER A 20 -12.76 -14.51 6.88
N PHE A 21 -13.29 -15.18 7.90
CA PHE A 21 -13.86 -16.51 7.76
C PHE A 21 -15.16 -16.49 6.93
N PHE A 22 -15.94 -15.41 7.01
CA PHE A 22 -17.27 -15.31 6.39
C PHE A 22 -17.30 -14.44 5.13
N ASN A 23 -16.38 -13.49 4.97
CA ASN A 23 -16.40 -12.53 3.88
C ASN A 23 -15.11 -12.57 3.04
N ARG A 24 -15.25 -12.81 1.73
CA ARG A 24 -14.11 -12.88 0.80
C ARG A 24 -13.29 -11.59 0.77
N LYS A 25 -13.92 -10.41 0.77
CA LYS A 25 -13.19 -9.12 0.76
C LYS A 25 -12.42 -8.93 2.07
N ALA A 26 -13.01 -9.26 3.21
CA ALA A 26 -12.32 -9.21 4.50
C ALA A 26 -11.11 -10.16 4.51
N ARG A 27 -11.26 -11.36 3.95
CA ARG A 27 -10.18 -12.35 3.81
C ARG A 27 -9.01 -11.85 2.97
N LEU A 28 -9.30 -11.31 1.79
CA LEU A 28 -8.27 -10.77 0.90
C LEU A 28 -7.50 -9.61 1.56
N ARG A 29 -8.19 -8.68 2.21
CA ARG A 29 -7.55 -7.61 2.98
C ARG A 29 -6.66 -8.17 4.09
N TYR A 30 -7.20 -9.08 4.90
CA TYR A 30 -6.48 -9.62 6.06
C TYR A 30 -5.22 -10.39 5.64
N GLN A 31 -5.32 -11.27 4.65
CA GLN A 31 -4.19 -12.03 4.12
C GLN A 31 -3.16 -11.10 3.49
N GLY A 32 -3.59 -10.18 2.63
CA GLY A 32 -2.71 -9.21 1.98
C GLY A 32 -1.94 -8.33 2.98
N GLN A 33 -2.62 -7.84 4.03
CA GLN A 33 -1.96 -7.06 5.08
C GLN A 33 -1.01 -7.88 5.96
N LYS A 34 -1.27 -9.18 6.14
CA LYS A 34 -0.38 -10.09 6.87
C LYS A 34 0.92 -10.36 6.09
N GLU A 35 0.83 -10.45 4.78
CA GLU A 35 1.94 -10.79 3.88
C GLU A 35 2.72 -9.56 3.38
N VAL A 36 2.17 -8.35 3.51
CA VAL A 36 2.77 -7.12 2.98
C VAL A 36 4.25 -6.94 3.37
N PHE A 37 4.62 -7.26 4.62
CA PHE A 37 5.98 -7.07 5.09
C PHE A 37 6.98 -8.08 4.54
N SER A 38 6.56 -9.33 4.25
CA SER A 38 7.44 -10.29 3.57
C SER A 38 7.61 -9.91 2.10
N GLN A 39 6.53 -9.52 1.44
CA GLN A 39 6.55 -9.04 0.06
C GLN A 39 7.45 -7.80 -0.11
N LEU A 40 7.31 -6.81 0.77
CA LEU A 40 8.16 -5.61 0.77
C LEU A 40 9.64 -5.95 0.97
N ARG A 41 9.98 -6.81 1.93
CA ARG A 41 11.37 -7.24 2.15
C ARG A 41 11.96 -7.94 0.93
N GLN A 42 11.17 -8.74 0.24
CA GLN A 42 11.63 -9.42 -0.97
C GLN A 42 11.83 -8.43 -2.13
N ALA A 43 10.89 -7.51 -2.31
CA ALA A 43 10.96 -6.50 -3.37
C ALA A 43 12.09 -5.48 -3.14
N GLN A 44 12.31 -5.07 -1.88
CA GLN A 44 13.34 -4.09 -1.50
C GLN A 44 14.75 -4.51 -1.93
N LYS A 45 15.05 -5.81 -1.91
CA LYS A 45 16.34 -6.35 -2.37
C LYS A 45 16.66 -6.01 -3.83
N GLN A 46 15.65 -5.65 -4.62
CA GLN A 46 15.77 -5.34 -6.04
C GLN A 46 15.65 -3.83 -6.31
N TRP A 47 15.42 -2.99 -5.30
CA TRP A 47 15.32 -1.55 -5.49
C TRP A 47 16.72 -0.96 -5.68
N GLN A 48 16.96 -0.44 -6.88
CA GLN A 48 18.23 0.24 -7.22
C GLN A 48 18.06 1.76 -7.29
N LYS A 49 16.83 2.25 -7.19
CA LYS A 49 16.46 3.66 -7.41
C LYS A 49 15.76 4.21 -6.16
N PRO A 50 15.85 5.52 -5.91
CA PRO A 50 15.04 6.16 -4.87
C PRO A 50 13.55 5.88 -5.09
N VAL A 51 12.83 5.63 -4.00
CA VAL A 51 11.41 5.29 -4.06
C VAL A 51 10.55 6.54 -4.12
N ILE A 52 9.55 6.54 -5.00
CA ILE A 52 8.38 7.42 -4.88
C ILE A 52 7.17 6.55 -4.58
N TRP A 53 6.43 6.92 -3.54
CA TRP A 53 5.30 6.16 -3.05
C TRP A 53 3.98 6.90 -3.34
N PHE A 54 3.06 6.23 -4.01
CA PHE A 54 1.69 6.66 -4.21
C PHE A 54 0.73 5.75 -3.42
N HIS A 55 -0.20 6.35 -2.68
CA HIS A 55 -1.26 5.62 -2.01
C HIS A 55 -2.59 5.90 -2.66
N ALA A 56 -3.29 4.85 -3.10
CA ALA A 56 -4.65 4.89 -3.60
C ALA A 56 -5.54 3.98 -2.74
N ALA A 57 -6.52 4.51 -2.02
CA ALA A 57 -7.43 3.72 -1.21
C ALA A 57 -8.35 2.84 -2.08
N SER A 58 -8.62 3.25 -3.32
CA SER A 58 -9.55 2.58 -4.26
C SER A 58 -9.02 2.50 -5.70
N LEU A 59 -9.71 1.75 -6.56
CA LEU A 59 -9.41 1.70 -8.00
C LEU A 59 -9.62 3.08 -8.67
N GLY A 60 -10.64 3.83 -8.24
CA GLY A 60 -10.91 5.17 -8.80
C GLY A 60 -9.76 6.13 -8.56
N GLU A 61 -9.22 6.16 -7.34
CA GLU A 61 -8.04 6.97 -7.00
C GLU A 61 -6.79 6.54 -7.75
N PHE A 62 -6.64 5.24 -8.02
CA PHE A 62 -5.55 4.77 -8.86
C PHE A 62 -5.68 5.35 -10.27
N GLU A 63 -6.84 5.27 -10.92
CA GLU A 63 -7.01 5.83 -12.27
C GLU A 63 -6.82 7.36 -12.30
N GLN A 64 -7.28 8.06 -11.26
CA GLN A 64 -7.07 9.51 -11.13
C GLN A 64 -5.60 9.88 -10.93
N GLY A 65 -4.90 9.07 -10.14
CA GLY A 65 -3.49 9.26 -9.84
C GLY A 65 -2.57 8.94 -11.01
N ARG A 66 -2.99 8.00 -11.86
CA ARG A 66 -2.17 7.42 -12.92
C ARG A 66 -1.51 8.44 -13.85
N PRO A 67 -2.25 9.40 -14.42
CA PRO A 67 -1.65 10.44 -15.26
C PRO A 67 -0.53 11.24 -14.56
N VAL A 68 -0.60 11.38 -13.23
CA VAL A 68 0.38 12.15 -12.45
C VAL A 68 1.71 11.44 -12.39
N TRP A 69 1.75 10.17 -11.96
CA TRP A 69 3.02 9.45 -11.88
C TRP A 69 3.57 9.10 -13.26
N GLU A 70 2.72 8.84 -14.26
CA GLU A 70 3.16 8.64 -15.64
C GLU A 70 3.88 9.88 -16.16
N CYS A 71 3.33 11.09 -15.92
CA CYS A 71 3.99 12.34 -16.29
C CYS A 71 5.34 12.53 -15.57
N ILE A 72 5.42 12.21 -14.28
CA ILE A 72 6.67 12.31 -13.50
C ILE A 72 7.72 11.35 -14.03
N LEU A 73 7.36 10.08 -14.24
CA LEU A 73 8.30 9.02 -14.60
C LEU A 73 8.74 9.08 -16.07
N ASN A 74 7.89 9.63 -16.95
CA ASN A 74 8.28 9.95 -18.33
C ASN A 74 9.35 11.06 -18.37
N LYS A 75 9.31 12.02 -17.45
CA LYS A 75 10.33 13.09 -17.35
C LYS A 75 11.59 12.62 -16.64
N ASN A 76 11.45 11.72 -15.66
CA ASN A 76 12.57 11.17 -14.91
C ASN A 76 12.28 9.73 -14.48
N SER A 77 12.88 8.78 -15.19
CA SER A 77 12.73 7.34 -14.93
C SER A 77 13.64 6.82 -13.81
N ASN A 78 14.37 7.70 -13.11
CA ASN A 78 15.29 7.33 -12.03
C ASN A 78 14.60 7.15 -10.67
N PHE A 79 13.36 6.67 -10.67
CA PHE A 79 12.62 6.35 -9.45
C PHE A 79 12.05 4.93 -9.51
N GLN A 80 11.97 4.28 -8.35
CA GLN A 80 11.18 3.09 -8.13
C GLN A 80 9.78 3.50 -7.72
N LEU A 81 8.78 3.22 -8.55
CA LEU A 81 7.38 3.49 -8.23
C LEU A 81 6.83 2.40 -7.29
N ILE A 82 6.30 2.83 -6.14
CA ILE A 82 5.56 1.97 -5.22
C ILE A 82 4.13 2.48 -5.12
N ILE A 83 3.17 1.58 -5.30
CA ILE A 83 1.75 1.88 -5.20
C ILE A 83 1.16 1.03 -4.08
N THR A 84 0.41 1.65 -3.19
CA THR A 84 -0.28 0.92 -2.11
C THR A 84 -1.78 1.05 -2.20
N PHE A 85 -2.49 -0.02 -1.85
CA PHE A 85 -3.95 -0.04 -1.77
C PHE A 85 -4.47 -0.35 -0.38
N PHE A 86 -5.54 0.34 0.03
CA PHE A 86 -6.28 0.01 1.26
C PHE A 86 -7.45 -0.96 1.02
N SER A 87 -8.10 -0.87 -0.16
CA SER A 87 -9.23 -1.73 -0.51
C SER A 87 -8.83 -2.93 -1.37
N PRO A 88 -9.40 -4.13 -1.12
CA PRO A 88 -9.21 -5.29 -2.00
C PRO A 88 -9.68 -5.02 -3.43
N SER A 89 -10.74 -4.23 -3.62
CA SER A 89 -11.26 -3.92 -4.96
C SER A 89 -10.25 -3.17 -5.84
N GLY A 90 -9.40 -2.31 -5.27
CA GLY A 90 -8.31 -1.68 -6.01
C GLY A 90 -7.14 -2.62 -6.20
N TYR A 91 -6.70 -3.26 -5.11
CA TYR A 91 -5.54 -4.14 -5.12
C TYR A 91 -5.71 -5.32 -6.08
N GLU A 92 -6.81 -6.08 -5.98
CA GLU A 92 -6.98 -7.31 -6.77
C GLU A 92 -6.97 -7.05 -8.28
N VAL A 93 -7.43 -5.87 -8.71
CA VAL A 93 -7.47 -5.45 -10.11
C VAL A 93 -6.09 -4.98 -10.60
N ARG A 94 -5.29 -4.35 -9.73
CA ARG A 94 -4.04 -3.66 -10.09
C ARG A 94 -2.77 -4.27 -9.50
N GLN A 95 -2.84 -5.35 -8.73
CA GLN A 95 -1.68 -5.98 -8.08
C GLN A 95 -0.58 -6.44 -9.04
N HIS A 96 -0.92 -6.71 -10.31
CA HIS A 96 0.01 -7.07 -11.37
C HIS A 96 0.39 -5.90 -12.29
N TYR A 97 0.08 -4.66 -11.91
CA TYR A 97 0.50 -3.48 -12.65
C TYR A 97 2.03 -3.33 -12.57
N THR A 98 2.68 -3.36 -13.73
CA THR A 98 4.15 -3.36 -13.86
C THR A 98 4.70 -2.19 -14.68
N ASP A 99 3.84 -1.35 -15.25
CA ASP A 99 4.28 -0.19 -16.03
C ASP A 99 5.19 0.69 -15.18
N PHE A 100 6.21 1.28 -15.82
CA PHE A 100 7.25 2.06 -15.14
C PHE A 100 7.99 1.31 -14.02
N GLY A 101 7.96 -0.03 -14.04
CA GLY A 101 8.55 -0.87 -13.00
C GLY A 101 7.80 -0.78 -11.67
N ALA A 102 6.52 -0.39 -11.69
CA ALA A 102 5.69 -0.26 -10.51
C ALA A 102 5.67 -1.56 -9.68
N ARG A 103 5.63 -1.38 -8.37
CA ARG A 103 5.40 -2.47 -7.41
C ARG A 103 4.17 -2.13 -6.59
N VAL A 104 3.20 -3.03 -6.59
CA VAL A 104 1.91 -2.83 -5.93
C VAL A 104 1.82 -3.66 -4.67
N PHE A 105 1.43 -3.04 -3.56
CA PHE A 105 1.28 -3.69 -2.26
C PHE A 105 -0.03 -3.29 -1.57
N TYR A 106 -0.45 -4.03 -0.57
CA TYR A 106 -1.42 -3.50 0.39
C TYR A 106 -0.76 -2.44 1.26
N LEU A 107 -1.55 -1.47 1.73
CA LEU A 107 -1.14 -0.64 2.86
C LEU A 107 -1.27 -1.47 4.15
N PRO A 108 -0.23 -1.53 5.01
CA PRO A 108 -0.36 -2.21 6.30
C PRO A 108 -1.44 -1.54 7.16
N LEU A 109 -1.93 -2.27 8.17
CA LEU A 109 -2.86 -1.69 9.15
C LEU A 109 -2.22 -0.46 9.80
N ASP A 110 -3.00 0.60 9.97
CA ASP A 110 -2.58 1.91 10.47
C ASP A 110 -2.26 1.93 11.98
N MET A 111 -1.30 1.10 12.34
CA MET A 111 -0.76 0.97 13.67
C MET A 111 0.61 1.65 13.71
N PRO A 112 0.95 2.42 14.76
CA PRO A 112 2.23 3.14 14.82
C PRO A 112 3.47 2.26 14.61
N SER A 113 3.45 1.01 15.07
CA SER A 113 4.54 0.05 14.85
C SER A 113 4.65 -0.39 13.39
N GLN A 114 3.53 -0.60 12.72
CA GLN A 114 3.49 -1.04 11.33
C GLN A 114 3.80 0.10 10.37
N ALA A 115 3.31 1.31 10.63
CA ALA A 115 3.65 2.49 9.86
C ALA A 115 5.15 2.78 9.91
N ARG A 116 5.77 2.75 11.10
CA ARG A 116 7.23 2.86 11.25
C ARG A 116 7.96 1.78 10.46
N ARG A 117 7.60 0.51 10.68
CA ARG A 117 8.21 -0.62 9.95
C ARG A 117 8.08 -0.50 8.43
N PHE A 118 6.95 0.03 7.95
CA PHE A 118 6.73 0.27 6.53
C PHE A 118 7.67 1.36 6.01
N LEU A 119 7.74 2.51 6.68
CA LEU A 119 8.62 3.61 6.31
C LEU A 119 10.10 3.22 6.38
N ASP A 120 10.50 2.43 7.38
CA ASP A 120 11.87 1.93 7.54
C ASP A 120 12.28 1.00 6.38
N LEU A 121 11.34 0.20 5.87
CA LEU A 121 11.57 -0.68 4.72
C LEU A 121 11.50 0.08 3.40
N VAL A 122 10.50 0.95 3.23
CA VAL A 122 10.18 1.62 1.97
C VAL A 122 11.10 2.81 1.68
N GLN A 123 11.53 3.53 2.72
CA GLN A 123 12.39 4.72 2.65
C GLN A 123 12.02 5.67 1.49
N PRO A 124 10.75 6.13 1.42
CA PRO A 124 10.28 6.92 0.28
C PRO A 124 10.93 8.31 0.27
N ARG A 125 11.35 8.77 -0.90
CA ARG A 125 11.84 10.14 -1.12
C ARG A 125 10.71 11.15 -1.27
N ALA A 126 9.57 10.70 -1.78
CA ALA A 126 8.35 11.47 -1.90
C ALA A 126 7.14 10.55 -1.70
N VAL A 127 6.07 11.11 -1.15
CA VAL A 127 4.82 10.41 -0.90
C VAL A 127 3.65 11.24 -1.40
N PHE A 128 2.70 10.59 -2.09
CA PHE A 128 1.48 11.19 -2.59
C PHE A 128 0.28 10.41 -2.06
N PHE A 129 -0.64 11.12 -1.41
CA PHE A 129 -1.91 10.59 -0.95
C PHE A 129 -3.04 11.30 -1.69
N TYR A 130 -4.05 10.55 -2.12
CA TYR A 130 -5.28 11.12 -2.64
C TYR A 130 -6.26 11.32 -1.47
N PRO A 131 -6.75 12.55 -1.23
CA PRO A 131 -7.85 12.77 -0.33
C PRO A 131 -9.15 12.46 -1.07
N LEU A 132 -9.86 11.41 -0.66
CA LEU A 132 -11.30 11.28 -0.89
C LEU A 132 -11.98 11.01 0.44
#